data_AF-A0A8T8S9Z1-F1
#
_entry.id   AF-A0A8T8S9Z1-F1
#
_cell.length_a   1.000
_cell.length_b   1.000
_cell.length_c   1.000
_cell.angle_alpha   90.00
_cell.angle_beta   90.00
_cell.angle_gamma   90.00
#
_symmetry.space_group_name_H-M   'P 1'
#
loop_
_entity.id
_entity.type
_entity.pdbx_description
1 polymer ?
#
loop_
_entity_poly.entity_id
_entity_poly.type
_entity_poly.pdbx_seq_one_letter_code
_entity_poly.pdbx_strand_id
1 'polypeptide(L)'
;LNSDAATFRKRSNHKRSLLPTLCLPPWETVDVTFHWLLSSTTPRANFVLSAQLDDQINDLATHLARMKIAINVKGRWVWTGADIDKATIWDKTKAGQNAGILGSMKRKLGTDVSDHLNIYLVDRVLRDDGASIEGICTFPLKNKVVQEHDGCIVATRTMRNHPNPFGSRQGTGMIHEVGHWFNLEHPHDGGCSGGDGLTDTKQFPAGENAYSQKACLNTAGNLEATASPVYNFMSYSSSANVNEGFFSTQQIAAAHVGLRVYRRGLRSAACQNGLRKRGTTAPFSGRDASDEPISIDHLIRRQESLTSICN
;
A
#
# COMPACT_ATOMS: atom_id res chain seq x y z
N LEU A 1 -52.59 -24.46 34.30
CA LEU A 1 -52.41 -23.07 33.83
C LEU A 1 -51.84 -22.26 34.99
N ASN A 2 -50.52 -22.06 35.03
CA ASN A 2 -49.90 -20.85 35.57
C ASN A 2 -48.44 -20.85 35.11
N SER A 3 -48.13 -19.84 34.31
CA SER A 3 -46.88 -19.61 33.62
C SER A 3 -45.83 -19.02 34.57
N ASP A 4 -44.71 -19.72 34.76
CA ASP A 4 -43.48 -19.11 35.27
C ASP A 4 -42.88 -18.23 34.17
N ALA A 5 -43.38 -16.99 34.09
CA ALA A 5 -42.77 -15.96 33.25
C ALA A 5 -41.52 -15.44 33.98
N ALA A 6 -40.35 -15.97 33.60
CA ALA A 6 -39.07 -15.39 33.99
C ALA A 6 -38.99 -13.94 33.51
N THR A 7 -39.01 -12.99 34.45
CA THR A 7 -38.88 -11.55 34.15
C THR A 7 -37.41 -11.22 33.87
N PHE A 8 -37.05 -11.12 32.59
CA PHE A 8 -35.74 -10.61 32.16
C PHE A 8 -35.67 -9.09 32.42
N ARG A 9 -34.99 -8.68 33.49
CA ARG A 9 -34.58 -7.27 33.68
C ARG A 9 -33.19 -7.06 33.09
N LYS A 10 -33.12 -6.29 31.99
CA LYS A 10 -31.86 -5.81 31.41
C LYS A 10 -31.14 -4.92 32.44
N ARG A 11 -29.96 -5.32 32.91
CA ARG A 11 -29.10 -4.43 33.71
C ARG A 11 -28.72 -3.22 32.85
N SER A 12 -28.83 -2.01 33.39
CA SER A 12 -28.35 -0.82 32.69
C SER A 12 -26.83 -0.96 32.53
N ASN A 13 -26.35 -0.89 31.29
CA ASN A 13 -24.92 -0.77 31.03
C ASN A 13 -24.45 0.53 31.67
N HIS A 14 -23.77 0.44 32.81
CA HIS A 14 -22.90 1.53 33.23
C HIS A 14 -21.96 1.83 32.06
N LYS A 15 -21.86 3.10 31.67
CA LYS A 15 -20.84 3.61 30.76
C LYS A 15 -19.47 3.45 31.43
N ARG A 16 -19.01 2.22 31.62
CA ARG A 16 -17.58 1.94 31.69
C ARG A 16 -17.09 2.27 30.30
N SER A 17 -16.26 3.30 30.20
CA SER A 17 -15.48 3.57 29.00
C SER A 17 -14.90 2.24 28.53
N LEU A 18 -15.49 1.67 27.48
CA LEU A 18 -14.86 0.61 26.73
C LEU A 18 -13.70 1.31 26.06
N LEU A 19 -12.55 1.36 26.73
CA LEU A 19 -11.29 1.57 26.03
C LEU A 19 -11.33 0.55 24.89
N PRO A 20 -11.34 0.97 23.62
CA PRO A 20 -11.35 0.03 22.52
C PRO A 20 -10.10 -0.83 22.70
N THR A 21 -10.30 -2.09 23.11
CA THR A 21 -9.23 -3.06 23.13
C THR A 21 -8.98 -3.37 21.67
N LEU A 22 -8.09 -2.60 21.06
CA LEU A 22 -7.70 -2.82 19.69
C LEU A 22 -6.74 -4.01 19.70
N CYS A 23 -7.29 -5.22 19.55
CA CYS A 23 -6.48 -6.39 19.30
C CYS A 23 -5.73 -6.16 18.00
N LEU A 24 -4.39 -6.24 18.02
CA LEU A 24 -3.63 -6.24 16.77
C LEU A 24 -4.15 -7.38 15.89
N PRO A 25 -4.44 -7.12 14.61
CA PRO A 25 -5.01 -8.10 13.72
C PRO A 25 -4.04 -9.28 13.49
N PRO A 26 -4.56 -10.49 13.23
CA PRO A 26 -3.72 -11.59 12.76
C PRO A 26 -3.06 -11.20 11.43
N TRP A 27 -1.91 -11.83 11.15
CA TRP A 27 -1.21 -11.62 9.89
C TRP A 27 -2.08 -11.94 8.68
N GLU A 28 -2.06 -11.05 7.71
CA GLU A 28 -2.65 -11.26 6.38
C GLU A 28 -1.56 -11.37 5.33
N THR A 29 -1.87 -12.04 4.22
CA THR A 29 -0.97 -12.11 3.06
C THR A 29 -1.68 -11.56 1.85
N VAL A 30 -1.00 -10.67 1.13
CA VAL A 30 -1.48 -10.08 -0.13
C VAL A 30 -0.55 -10.56 -1.23
N ASP A 31 -1.12 -11.23 -2.22
CA ASP A 31 -0.40 -11.55 -3.45
C ASP A 31 -0.17 -10.26 -4.25
N VAL A 32 1.07 -10.02 -4.70
CA VAL A 32 1.46 -8.79 -5.40
C VAL A 32 2.17 -9.11 -6.72
N THR A 33 1.79 -8.41 -7.78
CA THR A 33 2.47 -8.48 -9.08
C THR A 33 2.97 -7.09 -9.47
N PHE A 34 4.23 -7.00 -9.87
CA PHE A 34 4.85 -5.75 -10.33
C PHE A 34 4.95 -5.74 -11.86
N HIS A 35 4.58 -4.62 -12.46
CA HIS A 35 4.61 -4.38 -13.90
C HIS A 35 5.42 -3.12 -14.21
N TRP A 36 6.60 -3.27 -14.80
CA TRP A 36 7.41 -2.16 -15.29
C TRP A 36 7.03 -1.83 -16.73
N LEU A 37 6.52 -0.63 -16.96
CA LEU A 37 6.20 -0.12 -18.29
C LEU A 37 7.36 0.76 -18.74
N LEU A 38 8.15 0.26 -19.70
CA LEU A 38 9.31 0.96 -20.21
C LEU A 38 9.07 1.41 -21.64
N SER A 39 9.57 2.61 -21.93
CA SER A 39 9.51 3.11 -23.28
C SER A 39 10.43 2.28 -24.18
N SER A 40 9.90 1.87 -25.33
CA SER A 40 10.66 1.16 -26.36
C SER A 40 11.66 2.07 -27.08
N THR A 41 11.42 3.39 -27.06
CA THR A 41 12.23 4.40 -27.76
C THR A 41 13.20 5.14 -26.86
N THR A 42 13.01 5.05 -25.53
CA THR A 42 13.95 5.61 -24.55
C THR A 42 14.51 4.46 -23.72
N PRO A 43 15.65 3.87 -24.12
CA PRO A 43 16.29 2.80 -23.37
C PRO A 43 16.68 3.32 -21.98
N ARG A 44 15.83 3.09 -20.97
CA ARG A 44 16.20 3.15 -19.56
C ARG A 44 16.79 1.82 -19.11
N ALA A 45 17.56 1.19 -20.00
CA ALA A 45 18.12 -0.15 -19.82
C ALA A 45 18.97 -0.27 -18.55
N ASN A 46 19.47 0.86 -18.02
CA ASN A 46 20.29 0.90 -16.81
C ASN A 46 19.45 1.02 -15.52
N PHE A 47 18.16 1.37 -15.63
CA PHE A 47 17.23 1.53 -14.51
C PHE A 47 16.47 0.24 -14.21
N VAL A 48 16.27 -0.61 -15.23
CA VAL A 48 15.57 -1.88 -15.08
C VAL A 48 16.59 -2.98 -14.94
N LEU A 49 17.04 -3.22 -13.70
CA LEU A 49 16.90 -4.55 -13.08
C LEU A 49 17.31 -4.68 -11.60
N SER A 50 18.26 -3.97 -10.98
CA SER A 50 19.02 -4.67 -9.92
C SER A 50 19.15 -4.13 -8.48
N ALA A 51 18.67 -2.96 -8.05
CA ALA A 51 18.75 -2.65 -6.61
C ALA A 51 17.66 -1.72 -6.13
N GLN A 52 17.41 -0.62 -6.84
CA GLN A 52 16.43 0.40 -6.43
C GLN A 52 15.00 -0.16 -6.38
N LEU A 53 14.70 -1.08 -7.30
CA LEU A 53 13.42 -1.79 -7.32
C LEU A 53 13.29 -2.78 -6.16
N ASP A 54 14.37 -3.48 -5.83
CA ASP A 54 14.40 -4.40 -4.72
C ASP A 54 14.31 -3.65 -3.39
N ASP A 55 15.03 -2.53 -3.26
CA ASP A 55 14.92 -1.58 -2.15
C ASP A 55 13.49 -1.06 -2.00
N GLN A 56 12.83 -0.68 -3.10
CA GLN A 56 11.45 -0.21 -3.06
C GLN A 56 10.46 -1.31 -2.64
N ILE A 57 10.65 -2.54 -3.12
CA ILE A 57 9.85 -3.70 -2.70
C ILE A 57 10.11 -4.02 -1.22
N ASN A 58 11.36 -3.91 -0.76
CA ASN A 58 11.75 -4.13 0.62
C ASN A 58 11.17 -3.05 1.56
N ASP A 59 11.17 -1.78 1.14
CA ASP A 59 10.55 -0.69 1.87
C ASP A 59 9.04 -0.96 2.01
N LEU A 60 8.35 -1.29 0.91
CA LEU A 60 6.94 -1.66 0.95
C LEU A 60 6.70 -2.83 1.91
N ALA A 61 7.42 -3.94 1.75
CA ALA A 61 7.29 -5.12 2.60
C ALA A 61 7.52 -4.81 4.08
N THR A 62 8.53 -4.00 4.39
CA THR A 62 8.89 -3.61 5.76
C THR A 62 7.79 -2.80 6.43
N HIS A 63 7.21 -1.83 5.72
CA HIS A 63 6.15 -0.99 6.28
C HIS A 63 4.81 -1.71 6.36
N LEU A 64 4.50 -2.59 5.40
CA LEU A 64 3.30 -3.45 5.49
C LEU A 64 3.42 -4.50 6.60
N ALA A 65 4.62 -5.01 6.87
CA ALA A 65 4.87 -5.90 8.00
C ALA A 65 4.56 -5.22 9.35
N ARG A 66 4.81 -3.90 9.48
CA ARG A 66 4.39 -3.13 10.68
C ARG A 66 2.87 -3.07 10.82
N MET A 67 2.14 -3.16 9.71
CA MET A 67 0.69 -3.30 9.69
C MET A 67 0.20 -4.74 9.90
N LYS A 68 1.09 -5.74 10.06
CA LYS A 68 0.75 -7.18 10.06
C LYS A 68 0.21 -7.68 8.71
N ILE A 69 0.68 -7.10 7.60
CA ILE A 69 0.38 -7.53 6.24
C ILE A 69 1.69 -7.97 5.57
N ALA A 70 1.79 -9.24 5.21
CA ALA A 70 2.87 -9.77 4.41
C ALA A 70 2.53 -9.66 2.92
N ILE A 71 3.54 -9.42 2.07
CA ILE A 71 3.38 -9.51 0.62
C ILE A 71 3.98 -10.79 0.08
N ASN A 72 3.28 -11.40 -0.88
CA ASN A 72 3.75 -12.57 -1.61
C ASN A 72 3.92 -12.18 -3.08
N VAL A 73 5.17 -11.97 -3.50
CA VAL A 73 5.47 -11.51 -4.86
C VAL A 73 5.24 -12.66 -5.84
N LYS A 74 4.21 -12.53 -6.68
CA LYS A 74 3.83 -13.54 -7.68
C LYS A 74 4.53 -13.37 -9.02
N GLY A 75 4.92 -12.14 -9.34
CA GLY A 75 5.50 -11.85 -10.63
C GLY A 75 6.13 -10.47 -10.70
N ARG A 76 7.14 -10.38 -11.56
CA ARG A 76 7.94 -9.19 -11.84
C ARG A 76 8.08 -9.11 -13.36
N TRP A 77 7.26 -8.27 -13.99
CA TRP A 77 7.12 -8.23 -15.44
C TRP A 77 7.61 -6.93 -16.03
N VAL A 78 8.41 -7.01 -17.09
CA VAL A 78 8.85 -5.84 -17.86
C VAL A 78 8.09 -5.83 -19.19
N TRP A 79 7.48 -4.69 -19.50
CA TRP A 79 6.67 -4.46 -20.69
C TRP A 79 7.29 -3.37 -21.55
N THR A 80 7.39 -3.64 -22.85
CA THR A 80 7.88 -2.70 -23.87
C THR A 80 7.02 -2.81 -25.13
N GLY A 81 7.10 -1.80 -26.00
CA GLY A 81 6.46 -1.77 -27.31
C GLY A 81 5.52 -0.57 -27.48
N ALA A 82 5.04 -0.37 -28.72
CA ALA A 82 4.32 0.85 -29.12
C ALA A 82 3.04 1.12 -28.32
N ASP A 83 2.33 0.09 -27.86
CA ASP A 83 1.17 0.28 -26.98
C ASP A 83 1.59 0.63 -25.55
N ILE A 84 2.71 0.07 -25.08
CA ILE A 84 3.26 0.37 -23.75
C ILE A 84 3.77 1.80 -23.71
N ASP A 85 4.43 2.29 -24.77
CA ASP A 85 4.91 3.67 -24.89
C ASP A 85 3.81 4.69 -24.56
N LYS A 86 2.57 4.40 -24.95
CA LYS A 86 1.39 5.26 -24.69
C LYS A 86 1.03 5.35 -23.20
N ALA A 87 1.45 4.40 -22.37
CA ALA A 87 1.14 4.30 -20.95
C ALA A 87 2.38 4.41 -20.03
N THR A 88 3.58 4.60 -20.60
CA THR A 88 4.81 4.90 -19.82
C THR A 88 4.73 6.21 -19.05
N ILE A 89 3.86 7.13 -19.49
CA ILE A 89 3.42 8.29 -18.73
C ILE A 89 1.93 8.09 -18.46
N TRP A 90 1.56 7.94 -17.20
CA TRP A 90 0.15 7.85 -16.81
C TRP A 90 -0.47 9.24 -16.75
N ASP A 91 -1.19 9.59 -17.81
CA ASP A 91 -1.97 10.83 -17.90
C ASP A 91 -3.42 10.55 -17.51
N LYS A 92 -3.91 11.18 -16.42
CA LYS A 92 -5.30 11.01 -15.96
C LYS A 92 -6.33 11.43 -17.01
N THR A 93 -6.01 12.38 -17.89
CA THR A 93 -6.90 12.77 -19.00
C THR A 93 -7.09 11.66 -20.04
N LYS A 94 -6.23 10.63 -20.01
CA LYS A 94 -6.25 9.46 -20.89
C LYS A 94 -6.56 8.15 -20.13
N ALA A 95 -7.20 8.25 -18.96
CA ALA A 95 -7.44 7.10 -18.09
C ALA A 95 -8.10 5.90 -18.79
N GLY A 96 -9.05 6.13 -19.70
CA GLY A 96 -9.72 5.05 -20.44
C GLY A 96 -8.77 4.25 -21.35
N GLN A 97 -7.92 4.93 -22.12
CA GLN A 97 -6.91 4.29 -22.96
C GLN A 97 -5.88 3.55 -22.10
N ASN A 98 -5.38 4.20 -21.06
CA ASN A 98 -4.37 3.62 -20.19
C ASN A 98 -4.92 2.38 -19.48
N ALA A 99 -6.16 2.44 -18.99
CA ALA A 99 -6.84 1.30 -18.38
C ALA A 99 -6.98 0.11 -19.35
N GLY A 100 -7.31 0.36 -20.63
CA GLY A 100 -7.36 -0.69 -21.65
C GLY A 100 -6.01 -1.36 -21.88
N ILE A 101 -4.91 -0.58 -21.86
CA ILE A 101 -3.54 -1.09 -21.96
C ILE A 101 -3.19 -1.94 -20.73
N LEU A 102 -3.44 -1.45 -19.51
CA LEU A 102 -3.19 -2.20 -18.26
C LEU A 102 -4.01 -3.50 -18.20
N GLY A 103 -5.29 -3.44 -18.55
CA GLY A 103 -6.17 -4.60 -18.65
C GLY A 103 -5.66 -5.65 -19.64
N SER A 104 -5.13 -5.22 -20.78
CA SER A 104 -4.55 -6.13 -21.78
C SER A 104 -3.33 -6.90 -21.25
N MET A 105 -2.50 -6.25 -20.42
CA MET A 105 -1.36 -6.90 -19.79
C MET A 105 -1.81 -7.98 -18.81
N LYS A 106 -2.81 -7.68 -17.97
CA LYS A 106 -3.35 -8.67 -17.02
C LYS A 106 -3.94 -9.88 -17.77
N ARG A 107 -4.71 -9.64 -18.84
CA ARG A 107 -5.25 -10.70 -19.71
C ARG A 107 -4.16 -11.58 -20.32
N LYS A 108 -3.04 -10.98 -20.77
CA LYS A 108 -1.90 -11.73 -21.33
C LYS A 108 -1.23 -12.65 -20.30
N LEU A 109 -1.21 -12.26 -19.03
CA LEU A 109 -0.64 -13.09 -17.96
C LEU A 109 -1.62 -14.16 -17.45
N GLY A 110 -2.87 -14.17 -17.92
CA GLY A 110 -3.90 -15.08 -17.44
C GLY A 110 -4.21 -14.91 -15.96
N THR A 111 -3.90 -13.74 -15.38
CA THR A 111 -4.15 -13.47 -13.96
C THR A 111 -5.54 -12.84 -13.80
N ASP A 112 -6.33 -13.33 -12.83
CA ASP A 112 -7.56 -12.66 -12.45
C ASP A 112 -7.19 -11.33 -11.80
N VAL A 113 -7.63 -10.24 -12.42
CA VAL A 113 -7.37 -8.86 -12.03
C VAL A 113 -7.83 -8.54 -10.60
N SER A 114 -8.69 -9.40 -10.03
CA SER A 114 -9.28 -9.27 -8.69
C SER A 114 -8.55 -10.06 -7.60
N ASP A 115 -7.63 -10.97 -7.95
CA ASP A 115 -7.01 -11.92 -7.02
C ASP A 115 -5.68 -11.43 -6.39
N HIS A 116 -5.15 -10.28 -6.83
CA HIS A 116 -3.86 -9.77 -6.37
C HIS A 116 -3.74 -8.25 -6.54
N LEU A 117 -2.89 -7.63 -5.73
CA LEU A 117 -2.49 -6.24 -5.89
C LEU A 117 -1.55 -6.12 -7.10
N ASN A 118 -1.98 -5.36 -8.11
CA ASN A 118 -1.16 -5.02 -9.27
C ASN A 118 -0.49 -3.67 -9.04
N ILE A 119 0.84 -3.59 -9.16
CA ILE A 119 1.60 -2.35 -9.06
C ILE A 119 2.28 -2.06 -10.39
N TYR A 120 1.84 -0.99 -11.05
CA TYR A 120 2.35 -0.51 -12.32
C TYR A 120 3.38 0.59 -12.10
N LEU A 121 4.56 0.40 -12.66
CA LEU A 121 5.70 1.29 -12.52
C LEU A 121 5.93 1.99 -13.85
N VAL A 122 5.66 3.29 -13.85
CA VAL A 122 5.67 4.17 -15.02
C VAL A 122 6.67 5.31 -14.82
N ASP A 123 7.11 6.00 -15.86
CA ASP A 123 8.04 7.13 -15.73
C ASP A 123 7.47 8.25 -14.85
N ARG A 124 6.22 8.63 -15.13
CA ARG A 124 5.50 9.64 -14.35
C ARG A 124 4.01 9.46 -14.39
N VAL A 125 3.38 9.99 -13.36
CA VAL A 125 1.94 10.08 -13.20
C VAL A 125 1.59 11.57 -13.22
N LEU A 126 0.63 11.94 -14.06
CA LEU A 126 0.18 13.32 -14.24
C LEU A 126 -1.27 13.45 -13.79
N ARG A 127 -1.55 14.54 -13.07
CA ARG A 127 -2.90 15.02 -12.78
C ARG A 127 -3.55 15.62 -14.02
N ASP A 128 -4.84 15.94 -13.90
CA ASP A 128 -5.64 16.56 -14.97
C ASP A 128 -5.11 17.95 -15.37
N ASP A 129 -4.43 18.63 -14.43
CA ASP A 129 -3.77 19.93 -14.63
C ASP A 129 -2.34 19.78 -15.23
N GLY A 130 -1.90 18.55 -15.52
CA GLY A 130 -0.56 18.25 -16.03
C GLY A 130 0.54 18.20 -14.97
N ALA A 131 0.24 18.48 -13.70
CA ALA A 131 1.23 18.39 -12.63
C ALA A 131 1.63 16.94 -12.37
N SER A 132 2.93 16.70 -12.17
CA SER A 132 3.44 15.39 -11.79
C SER A 132 3.09 15.06 -10.33
N ILE A 133 2.71 13.80 -10.09
CA ILE A 133 2.46 13.26 -8.76
C ILE A 133 3.21 11.94 -8.56
N GLU A 134 3.26 11.48 -7.31
CA GLU A 134 4.01 10.28 -6.94
C GLU A 134 3.33 8.99 -7.43
N GLY A 135 2.00 8.96 -7.42
CA GLY A 135 1.23 7.82 -7.87
C GLY A 135 -0.27 8.07 -7.86
N ILE A 136 -1.01 7.03 -8.17
CA ILE A 136 -2.44 6.91 -7.93
C ILE A 136 -2.75 5.44 -7.64
N CYS A 137 -3.64 5.18 -6.69
CA CYS A 137 -4.20 3.86 -6.51
C CYS A 137 -5.72 3.87 -6.48
N THR A 138 -6.27 2.72 -6.85
CA THR A 138 -7.71 2.48 -6.79
C THR A 138 -8.12 2.14 -5.36
N PHE A 139 -9.11 2.88 -4.84
CA PHE A 139 -9.80 2.48 -3.63
C PHE A 139 -10.59 1.20 -3.88
N PRO A 140 -10.76 0.34 -2.85
CA PRO A 140 -11.65 -0.80 -2.96
C PRO A 140 -13.09 -0.34 -3.24
N LEU A 141 -13.66 -0.80 -4.35
CA LEU A 141 -15.02 -0.44 -4.74
C LEU A 141 -16.04 -1.35 -4.04
N LYS A 142 -17.18 -0.77 -3.61
CA LYS A 142 -18.36 -1.54 -3.16
C LYS A 142 -18.98 -2.41 -4.27
N ASN A 143 -18.61 -2.20 -5.53
CA ASN A 143 -19.19 -2.88 -6.68
C ASN A 143 -18.14 -3.77 -7.37
N LYS A 144 -18.50 -5.05 -7.57
CA LYS A 144 -17.68 -6.13 -8.17
C LYS A 144 -17.13 -5.87 -9.58
N VAL A 145 -17.35 -4.70 -10.17
CA VAL A 145 -16.65 -4.30 -11.38
C VAL A 145 -15.27 -3.86 -10.94
N VAL A 146 -14.41 -4.85 -10.70
CA VAL A 146 -12.97 -4.62 -10.63
C VAL A 146 -12.61 -3.95 -11.94
N GLN A 147 -12.30 -2.64 -11.86
CA GLN A 147 -11.94 -1.89 -13.05
C GLN A 147 -10.71 -2.59 -13.65
N GLU A 148 -10.59 -2.66 -14.98
CA GLU A 148 -9.48 -3.38 -15.63
C GLU A 148 -8.09 -2.91 -15.15
N HIS A 149 -8.05 -1.75 -14.49
CA HIS A 149 -6.88 -1.10 -13.91
C HIS A 149 -6.85 -1.10 -12.36
N ASP A 150 -7.61 -1.95 -11.66
CA ASP A 150 -7.47 -2.11 -10.20
C ASP A 150 -6.02 -2.41 -9.82
N GLY A 151 -5.56 -1.81 -8.73
CA GLY A 151 -4.15 -1.71 -8.37
C GLY A 151 -3.67 -0.26 -8.30
N CYS A 152 -2.35 -0.12 -8.21
CA CYS A 152 -1.66 1.15 -8.05
C CYS A 152 -0.76 1.43 -9.25
N ILE A 153 -0.65 2.70 -9.64
CA ILE A 153 0.29 3.21 -10.63
C ILE A 153 1.24 4.17 -9.91
N VAL A 154 2.53 3.90 -9.97
CA VAL A 154 3.55 4.64 -9.22
C VAL A 154 4.62 5.14 -10.18
N ALA A 155 4.98 6.41 -10.02
CA ALA A 155 6.04 7.04 -10.79
C ALA A 155 7.41 6.57 -10.31
N THR A 156 8.21 5.95 -11.17
CA THR A 156 9.53 5.38 -10.79
C THR A 156 10.50 6.44 -10.28
N ARG A 157 10.34 7.69 -10.72
CA ARG A 157 11.08 8.86 -10.24
C ARG A 157 10.92 9.16 -8.74
N THR A 158 9.92 8.58 -8.07
CA THR A 158 9.73 8.76 -6.62
C THR A 158 10.34 7.65 -5.80
N MET A 159 10.94 6.64 -6.43
CA MET A 159 11.63 5.57 -5.72
C MET A 159 12.93 6.08 -5.11
N ARG A 160 13.34 5.45 -4.01
CA ARG A 160 14.62 5.75 -3.37
C ARG A 160 15.76 5.56 -4.37
N ASN A 161 16.77 6.41 -4.27
CA ASN A 161 17.99 6.38 -5.07
C ASN A 161 17.79 6.62 -6.58
N HIS A 162 16.57 6.93 -7.06
CA HIS A 162 16.35 7.23 -8.47
C HIS A 162 17.29 8.38 -8.91
N PRO A 163 17.98 8.27 -10.07
CA PRO A 163 19.03 9.23 -10.45
C PRO A 163 18.53 10.65 -10.68
N ASN A 164 17.26 10.78 -11.07
CA ASN A 164 16.57 12.06 -11.24
C ASN A 164 15.29 12.04 -10.38
N PRO A 165 15.38 12.19 -9.06
CA PRO A 165 14.25 11.95 -8.18
C PRO A 165 13.23 13.08 -8.27
N PHE A 166 11.96 12.75 -8.04
CA PHE A 166 10.86 13.71 -7.92
C PHE A 166 10.27 13.66 -6.53
N GLY A 167 9.95 14.82 -5.98
CA GLY A 167 9.42 14.97 -4.63
C GLY A 167 10.49 14.85 -3.55
N SER A 168 10.06 15.10 -2.32
CA SER A 168 10.89 15.16 -1.11
C SER A 168 10.88 13.86 -0.30
N ARG A 169 10.05 12.87 -0.67
CA ARG A 169 9.73 11.68 0.14
C ARG A 169 10.01 10.38 -0.61
N GLN A 170 11.22 10.27 -1.15
CA GLN A 170 11.62 9.16 -2.00
C GLN A 170 11.37 7.81 -1.30
N GLY A 171 10.82 6.85 -2.02
CA GLY A 171 10.40 5.54 -1.52
C GLY A 171 8.96 5.49 -0.97
N THR A 172 8.40 6.64 -0.59
CA THR A 172 7.14 6.70 0.16
C THR A 172 5.91 6.59 -0.73
N GLY A 173 5.95 7.12 -1.95
CA GLY A 173 4.79 7.14 -2.85
C GLY A 173 4.14 5.77 -3.02
N MET A 174 4.92 4.70 -3.20
CA MET A 174 4.36 3.34 -3.29
C MET A 174 3.66 2.91 -2.01
N ILE A 175 4.20 3.22 -0.84
CA ILE A 175 3.61 2.86 0.46
C ILE A 175 2.29 3.59 0.65
N HIS A 176 2.27 4.89 0.32
CA HIS A 176 1.08 5.75 0.35
C HIS A 176 -0.01 5.22 -0.58
N GLU A 177 0.32 4.96 -1.84
CA GLU A 177 -0.63 4.44 -2.83
C GLU A 177 -1.23 3.09 -2.41
N VAL A 178 -0.40 2.19 -1.88
CA VAL A 178 -0.90 0.89 -1.38
C VAL A 178 -1.81 1.06 -0.15
N GLY A 179 -1.61 2.11 0.65
CA GLY A 179 -2.55 2.51 1.69
C GLY A 179 -3.96 2.77 1.14
N HIS A 180 -4.08 3.49 0.02
CA HIS A 180 -5.38 3.69 -0.65
C HIS A 180 -6.00 2.38 -1.14
N TRP A 181 -5.19 1.43 -1.64
CA TRP A 181 -5.70 0.11 -2.04
C TRP A 181 -6.33 -0.67 -0.88
N PHE A 182 -5.82 -0.45 0.34
CA PHE A 182 -6.39 -0.97 1.59
C PHE A 182 -7.53 -0.12 2.17
N ASN A 183 -8.04 0.89 1.44
CA ASN A 183 -9.10 1.79 1.88
C ASN A 183 -8.67 2.85 2.91
N LEU A 184 -7.42 3.29 2.92
CA LEU A 184 -6.99 4.42 3.73
C LEU A 184 -7.17 5.72 2.97
N GLU A 185 -7.79 6.71 3.61
CA GLU A 185 -7.98 8.06 3.06
C GLU A 185 -6.88 8.99 3.59
N HIS A 186 -6.75 10.18 2.99
CA HIS A 186 -5.85 11.19 3.52
C HIS A 186 -6.43 11.83 4.79
N PRO A 187 -5.63 12.04 5.85
CA PRO A 187 -6.11 12.62 7.10
C PRO A 187 -6.44 14.12 6.99
N HIS A 188 -6.04 14.76 5.91
CA HIS A 188 -6.26 16.18 5.63
C HIS A 188 -7.42 16.45 4.66
N ASP A 189 -8.07 15.41 4.13
CA ASP A 189 -9.17 15.59 3.18
C ASP A 189 -10.40 16.19 3.87
N GLY A 190 -10.91 17.29 3.32
CA GLY A 190 -11.97 18.08 3.93
C GLY A 190 -11.50 19.05 5.02
N GLY A 191 -10.18 19.20 5.22
CA GLY A 191 -9.60 20.13 6.19
C GLY A 191 -10.02 19.83 7.62
N CYS A 192 -10.19 20.86 8.45
CA CYS A 192 -10.57 20.68 9.85
C CYS A 192 -12.01 20.16 10.06
N SER A 193 -12.84 20.14 9.01
CA SER A 193 -14.23 19.67 9.07
C SER A 193 -14.40 18.26 8.50
N GLY A 194 -13.34 17.68 7.94
CA GLY A 194 -13.30 16.34 7.38
C GLY A 194 -12.11 15.56 7.94
N GLY A 195 -11.81 14.44 7.29
CA GLY A 195 -10.64 13.61 7.58
C GLY A 195 -10.88 12.19 7.10
N ASP A 196 -9.95 11.30 7.43
CA ASP A 196 -9.99 9.89 7.07
C ASP A 196 -10.97 9.04 7.92
N GLY A 197 -11.78 9.69 8.77
CA GLY A 197 -12.75 9.04 9.65
C GLY A 197 -12.13 8.29 10.83
N LEU A 198 -10.83 8.48 11.09
CA LEU A 198 -10.08 7.84 12.18
C LEU A 198 -9.77 8.87 13.27
N THR A 199 -9.82 8.46 14.53
CA THR A 199 -9.66 9.38 15.66
C THR A 199 -8.23 9.48 16.19
N ASP A 200 -7.33 8.59 15.74
CA ASP A 200 -5.91 8.61 16.12
C ASP A 200 -4.99 9.22 15.04
N THR A 201 -5.58 9.77 13.98
CA THR A 201 -4.91 10.56 12.96
C THR A 201 -5.17 12.04 13.22
N LYS A 202 -4.10 12.83 13.26
CA LYS A 202 -4.25 14.29 13.37
C LYS A 202 -4.82 14.83 12.06
N GLN A 203 -5.86 15.65 12.18
CA GLN A 203 -6.43 16.39 11.05
C GLN A 203 -5.62 17.66 10.79
N PHE A 204 -5.49 18.03 9.52
CA PHE A 204 -4.78 19.23 9.08
C PHE A 204 -5.68 20.03 8.14
N PRO A 205 -5.55 21.36 8.11
CA PRO A 205 -6.42 22.22 7.31
C PRO A 205 -6.28 21.98 5.79
N ALA A 206 -5.13 21.49 5.34
CA ALA A 206 -4.86 21.13 3.95
C ALA A 206 -3.77 20.06 3.85
N GLY A 207 -3.70 19.37 2.71
CA GLY A 207 -2.60 18.47 2.38
C GLY A 207 -1.36 19.22 1.92
N GLU A 208 -0.58 19.73 2.87
CA GLU A 208 0.66 20.46 2.57
C GLU A 208 1.87 19.51 2.50
N ASN A 209 2.83 19.82 1.62
CA ASN A 209 4.15 19.16 1.60
C ASN A 209 5.12 19.76 2.65
N ALA A 210 4.62 20.63 3.53
CA ALA A 210 5.42 21.19 4.61
C ALA A 210 5.88 20.08 5.57
N TYR A 211 7.14 20.17 6.02
CA TYR A 211 7.73 19.20 6.96
C TYR A 211 6.95 19.19 8.28
N SER A 212 6.66 20.38 8.81
CA SER A 212 5.83 20.56 10.01
C SER A 212 4.54 21.30 9.67
N GLN A 213 3.44 20.90 10.31
CA GLN A 213 2.12 21.51 10.11
C GLN A 213 1.42 21.72 11.45
N LYS A 214 0.48 22.67 11.49
CA LYS A 214 -0.39 22.89 12.64
C LYS A 214 -1.64 22.04 12.48
N ALA A 215 -1.88 21.13 13.41
CA ALA A 215 -3.09 20.31 13.37
C ALA A 215 -4.32 21.13 13.76
N CYS A 216 -5.48 20.68 13.30
CA CYS A 216 -6.77 21.23 13.70
C CYS A 216 -7.07 20.89 15.16
N LEU A 217 -7.47 21.90 15.95
CA LEU A 217 -7.99 21.75 17.30
C LEU A 217 -9.50 21.45 17.30
N ASN A 218 -10.23 21.94 16.29
CA ASN A 218 -11.66 21.73 16.14
C ASN A 218 -12.13 21.99 14.70
N THR A 219 -13.40 21.67 14.45
CA THR A 219 -14.05 21.83 13.15
C THR A 219 -14.32 23.29 12.75
N ALA A 220 -14.13 24.25 13.65
CA ALA A 220 -14.22 25.67 13.32
C ALA A 220 -12.93 26.22 12.69
N GLY A 221 -11.93 25.36 12.44
CA GLY A 221 -10.66 25.75 11.79
C GLY A 221 -9.62 26.33 12.75
N ASN A 222 -9.83 26.22 14.07
CA ASN A 222 -8.80 26.61 15.03
C ASN A 222 -7.65 25.61 14.96
N LEU A 223 -6.40 26.10 15.03
CA LEU A 223 -5.20 25.28 14.86
C LEU A 223 -4.33 25.26 16.12
N GLU A 224 -3.55 24.20 16.29
CA GLU A 224 -2.52 24.11 17.33
C GLU A 224 -1.56 25.31 17.23
N ALA A 225 -1.09 25.82 18.37
CA ALA A 225 -0.19 26.97 18.40
C ALA A 225 1.15 26.67 17.70
N THR A 226 1.65 25.44 17.87
CA THR A 226 2.94 24.98 17.37
C THR A 226 2.75 23.99 16.22
N ALA A 227 3.52 24.16 15.15
CA ALA A 227 3.61 23.16 14.08
C ALA A 227 4.47 21.97 14.54
N SER A 228 4.08 20.76 14.17
CA SER A 228 4.84 19.53 14.44
C SER A 228 5.04 18.74 13.15
N PRO A 229 6.12 17.93 13.06
CA PRO A 229 6.30 17.02 11.93
C PRO A 229 5.11 16.06 11.76
N VAL A 230 4.77 15.74 10.52
CA VAL A 230 3.64 14.88 10.14
C VAL A 230 4.14 13.62 9.46
N TYR A 231 4.50 12.62 10.26
CA TYR A 231 5.09 11.35 9.79
C TYR A 231 4.08 10.34 9.21
N ASN A 232 2.79 10.69 9.12
CA ASN A 232 1.78 9.75 8.63
C ASN A 232 1.96 9.47 7.13
N PHE A 233 2.07 8.20 6.72
CA PHE A 233 2.26 7.85 5.31
C PHE A 233 1.11 8.30 4.41
N MET A 234 -0.10 8.48 4.93
CA MET A 234 -1.25 9.02 4.19
C MET A 234 -1.27 10.55 4.12
N SER A 235 -0.28 11.25 4.68
CA SER A 235 -0.09 12.69 4.47
C SER A 235 0.80 12.96 3.25
N TYR A 236 0.75 14.18 2.70
CA TYR A 236 1.72 14.68 1.74
C TYR A 236 2.95 15.34 2.35
N SER A 237 3.04 15.44 3.68
CA SER A 237 4.15 16.09 4.37
C SER A 237 5.50 15.45 4.06
N SER A 238 6.51 16.27 3.73
CA SER A 238 7.90 15.87 3.53
C SER A 238 8.53 15.10 4.71
N SER A 239 7.98 15.21 5.91
CA SER A 239 8.45 14.44 7.08
C SER A 239 8.01 12.97 7.05
N ALA A 240 6.90 12.62 6.37
CA ALA A 240 6.49 11.24 6.14
C ALA A 240 7.40 10.57 5.11
N ASN A 241 8.62 10.22 5.54
CA ASN A 241 9.61 9.51 4.74
C ASN A 241 9.70 8.04 5.18
N VAL A 242 10.30 7.20 4.34
CA VAL A 242 10.54 5.77 4.60
C VAL A 242 11.22 5.42 5.93
N ASN A 243 12.03 6.30 6.54
CA ASN A 243 12.72 5.97 7.79
C ASN A 243 11.84 6.24 9.02
N GLU A 244 11.10 7.36 9.00
CA GLU A 244 10.35 7.86 10.17
C GLU A 244 8.83 7.64 10.05
N GLY A 245 8.34 7.35 8.84
CA GLY A 245 6.92 7.31 8.54
C GLY A 245 6.20 6.10 9.14
N PHE A 246 4.90 6.29 9.39
CA PHE A 246 4.05 5.24 9.95
C PHE A 246 2.57 5.35 9.53
N PHE A 247 1.84 4.26 9.71
CA PHE A 247 0.38 4.23 9.75
C PHE A 247 -0.07 4.24 11.20
N SER A 248 -1.15 4.98 11.51
CA SER A 248 -1.72 4.98 12.85
C SER A 248 -2.33 3.61 13.21
N THR A 249 -2.68 3.43 14.47
CA THR A 249 -3.24 2.15 14.93
C THR A 249 -4.61 1.88 14.29
N GLN A 250 -5.44 2.92 14.14
CA GLN A 250 -6.73 2.78 13.47
C GLN A 250 -6.58 2.69 11.95
N GLN A 251 -5.55 3.28 11.34
CA GLN A 251 -5.25 3.04 9.92
C GLN A 251 -4.87 1.58 9.68
N ILE A 252 -4.08 0.97 10.57
CA ILE A 252 -3.80 -0.47 10.51
C ILE A 252 -5.11 -1.27 10.59
N ALA A 253 -5.97 -0.98 11.57
CA ALA A 253 -7.26 -1.66 11.69
C ALA A 253 -8.16 -1.47 10.45
N ALA A 254 -8.24 -0.25 9.91
CA ALA A 254 -9.00 0.08 8.72
C ALA A 254 -8.47 -0.64 7.48
N ALA A 255 -7.16 -0.76 7.32
CA ALA A 255 -6.55 -1.50 6.22
C ALA A 255 -6.95 -2.98 6.23
N HIS A 256 -6.94 -3.61 7.42
CA HIS A 256 -7.41 -4.98 7.60
C HIS A 256 -8.91 -5.13 7.33
N VAL A 257 -9.73 -4.13 7.66
CA VAL A 257 -11.14 -4.10 7.26
C VAL A 257 -11.27 -4.00 5.75
N GLY A 258 -10.47 -3.15 5.10
CA GLY A 258 -10.45 -2.99 3.65
C GLY A 258 -10.17 -4.31 2.94
N LEU A 259 -9.15 -5.04 3.40
CA LEU A 259 -8.83 -6.38 2.92
C LEU A 259 -9.97 -7.38 3.12
N ARG A 260 -10.48 -7.51 4.36
CA ARG A 260 -11.49 -8.53 4.71
C ARG A 260 -12.89 -8.27 4.20
N VAL A 261 -13.25 -7.01 3.93
CA VAL A 261 -14.61 -6.63 3.50
C VAL A 261 -14.65 -6.44 2.00
N TYR A 262 -13.73 -5.66 1.45
CA TYR A 262 -13.82 -5.22 0.05
C TYR A 262 -12.93 -6.03 -0.89
N ARG A 263 -11.84 -6.62 -0.38
CA ARG A 263 -10.94 -7.48 -1.16
C ARG A 263 -11.17 -8.98 -0.85
N ARG A 264 -12.42 -9.34 -0.48
CA ARG A 264 -12.83 -10.74 -0.26
C ARG A 264 -12.61 -11.56 -1.53
N GLY A 265 -11.73 -12.56 -1.46
CA GLY A 265 -11.39 -13.40 -2.62
C GLY A 265 -9.89 -13.51 -2.82
N LEU A 266 -9.12 -12.48 -2.42
CA LEU A 266 -7.68 -12.62 -2.22
C LEU A 266 -7.47 -13.83 -1.33
N ARG A 267 -6.72 -14.83 -1.79
CA ARG A 267 -6.42 -16.03 -1.00
C ARG A 267 -5.60 -15.59 0.21
N SER A 268 -6.28 -15.27 1.30
CA SER A 268 -5.64 -15.22 2.60
C SER A 268 -5.22 -16.64 2.89
N ALA A 269 -3.95 -16.93 2.63
CA ALA A 269 -3.29 -17.98 3.38
C ALA A 269 -3.35 -17.51 4.84
N ALA A 270 -4.40 -17.91 5.56
CA ALA A 270 -4.29 -18.02 6.99
C ALA A 270 -2.99 -18.79 7.21
N CYS A 271 -2.08 -18.23 7.99
CA CYS A 271 -0.86 -18.93 8.38
C CYS A 271 -1.30 -20.08 9.30
N GLN A 272 -1.91 -21.12 8.73
CA GLN A 272 -2.52 -22.23 9.46
C GLN A 272 -1.48 -23.13 10.09
N ASN A 273 -0.22 -22.96 9.69
CA ASN A 273 0.95 -23.49 10.38
C ASN A 273 2.03 -22.40 10.30
N GLY A 274 2.62 -22.01 11.43
CA GLY A 274 3.85 -21.24 11.43
C GLY A 274 4.85 -21.88 10.45
N LEU A 275 5.55 -21.03 9.68
CA LEU A 275 6.45 -21.40 8.58
C LEU A 275 7.19 -22.71 8.86
N ARG A 276 6.74 -23.81 8.24
CA ARG A 276 7.47 -25.09 8.28
C ARG A 276 8.67 -24.96 7.36
N LYS A 277 9.87 -25.11 7.93
CA LYS A 277 11.12 -25.40 7.20
C LYS A 277 10.86 -26.50 6.18
N ARG A 278 11.02 -26.21 4.89
CA ARG A 278 10.97 -27.24 3.85
C ARG A 278 12.32 -27.96 3.83
N GLY A 279 12.40 -29.09 4.54
CA GLY A 279 13.50 -30.04 4.44
C GLY A 279 13.33 -30.95 3.23
N THR A 280 14.34 -30.92 2.35
CA THR A 280 14.96 -32.06 1.61
C THR A 280 14.08 -33.16 1.02
N THR A 281 13.97 -33.22 -0.32
CA THR A 281 14.50 -34.30 -1.21
C THR A 281 14.34 -33.92 -2.70
N ALA A 282 15.39 -34.14 -3.49
CA ALA A 282 15.71 -33.70 -4.87
C ALA A 282 14.90 -34.43 -6.00
N PRO A 283 15.21 -34.34 -7.33
CA PRO A 283 16.19 -33.50 -8.05
C PRO A 283 15.65 -32.83 -9.33
N PHE A 284 16.19 -31.67 -9.71
CA PHE A 284 16.46 -31.38 -11.13
C PHE A 284 17.79 -30.64 -11.23
N SER A 285 18.69 -31.29 -11.95
CA SER A 285 20.04 -30.87 -12.26
C SER A 285 20.08 -29.66 -13.18
N GLY A 286 20.99 -28.74 -12.88
CA GLY A 286 21.71 -27.94 -13.88
C GLY A 286 21.30 -26.49 -14.00
N ARG A 287 21.97 -25.61 -13.25
CA ARG A 287 22.77 -24.48 -13.78
C ARG A 287 23.44 -23.71 -12.64
N ASP A 288 24.77 -23.70 -12.67
CA ASP A 288 25.61 -22.70 -12.01
C ASP A 288 25.57 -21.38 -12.79
N ALA A 289 25.50 -20.25 -12.08
CA ALA A 289 26.55 -19.22 -12.04
C ALA A 289 25.98 -17.87 -11.53
N SER A 290 26.34 -17.54 -10.28
CA SER A 290 26.74 -16.21 -9.80
C SER A 290 25.88 -15.00 -10.18
N ASP A 291 24.74 -14.87 -9.51
CA ASP A 291 24.35 -13.73 -8.66
C ASP A 291 22.92 -14.06 -8.18
N GLU A 292 22.82 -14.65 -6.98
CA GLU A 292 21.51 -15.02 -6.44
C GLU A 292 20.65 -13.76 -6.23
N PRO A 293 19.46 -13.65 -6.85
CA PRO A 293 18.46 -12.69 -6.40
C PRO A 293 18.16 -12.98 -4.93
N ILE A 294 17.97 -11.92 -4.13
CA ILE A 294 17.70 -12.02 -2.69
C ILE A 294 16.65 -13.10 -2.44
N SER A 295 17.10 -14.26 -1.95
CA SER A 295 16.25 -15.43 -1.73
C SER A 295 15.16 -15.05 -0.73
N ILE A 296 13.95 -15.59 -0.92
CA ILE A 296 12.84 -15.41 0.03
C ILE A 296 13.25 -15.81 1.45
N ASP A 297 14.20 -16.73 1.60
CA ASP A 297 14.80 -17.11 2.88
C ASP A 297 15.63 -15.99 3.52
N HIS A 298 16.25 -15.12 2.73
CA HIS A 298 16.97 -13.93 3.22
C HIS A 298 15.99 -12.88 3.76
N LEU A 299 14.86 -12.67 3.08
CA LEU A 299 13.79 -11.77 3.55
C LEU A 299 13.13 -12.31 4.83
N ILE A 300 12.91 -13.63 4.91
CA ILE A 300 12.39 -14.30 6.12
C ILE A 300 13.37 -14.16 7.29
N ARG A 301 14.68 -14.39 7.08
CA ARG A 301 15.69 -14.22 8.15
C ARG A 301 15.78 -12.77 8.65
N ARG A 302 15.63 -11.78 7.76
CA ARG A 302 15.59 -10.36 8.13
C ARG A 302 14.30 -9.99 8.87
N GLN A 303 13.19 -10.70 8.59
CA GLN A 303 11.91 -10.57 9.28
C GLN A 303 11.94 -11.22 10.69
N GLU A 304 12.64 -12.34 10.87
CA GLU A 304 12.84 -12.99 12.18
C GLU A 304 13.71 -12.13 13.14
N SER A 305 14.71 -11.41 12.62
CA SER A 305 15.51 -10.51 13.47
C SER A 305 14.70 -9.29 13.95
N LEU A 306 13.76 -8.79 13.14
CA LEU A 306 12.85 -7.70 13.53
C LEU A 306 11.80 -8.13 14.56
N THR A 307 11.40 -9.41 14.60
CA THR A 307 10.57 -9.96 15.68
C THR A 307 11.29 -10.07 17.03
N SER A 308 12.63 -10.00 17.06
CA SER A 308 13.39 -9.95 18.33
C SER A 308 13.31 -8.61 19.06
N ILE A 309 12.78 -7.56 18.41
CA ILE A 309 12.51 -6.24 19.02
C ILE A 309 11.21 -6.27 19.87
N CYS A 310 10.49 -7.39 19.88
CA CYS A 310 9.24 -7.56 20.64
C CYS A 310 9.29 -8.68 21.70
N ASN A 311 10.46 -8.92 22.29
CA ASN A 311 10.57 -9.56 23.61
C ASN A 311 11.02 -8.55 24.65
#